data_AF-A0A0S2LVU7-F1
#
_entry.id   AF-A0A0S2LVU7-F1
#
_cell.length_a   1.000
_cell.length_b   1.000
_cell.length_c   1.000
_cell.angle_alpha   90.00
_cell.angle_beta   90.00
_cell.angle_gamma   90.00
#
_symmetry.space_group_name_H-M   'P 1'
#
loop_
_entity.id
_entity.type
_entity.pdbx_description
1 polymer ?
#
loop_
_entity_poly.entity_id
_entity_poly.type
_entity_poly.pdbx_seq_one_letter_code
_entity_poly.pdbx_strand_id
1 'polypeptide(L)'
;MNSKKISAIVLTATLAGALGMSACKPTQDPETPAAAQSASPSASTEQTNTMLALNDSLRSELGDAYADSWIEGNQLHVAVTTEAAAATVKAAGAISHLVTLDAAQLETALQAVMAWRSSLPTEQGAAIHKVIPDGRTGTVTVFVAPEQLDSVAKSAATDKPAGDVPLLFKESTGLATAL
;
A
#
# COMPACT_ATOMS: atom_id res chain seq x y z
N MET A 1 37.19 -23.44 8.59
CA MET A 1 37.99 -22.36 9.24
C MET A 1 37.41 -21.03 8.74
N ASN A 2 36.94 -20.06 9.50
CA ASN A 2 36.88 -19.84 10.94
C ASN A 2 35.69 -18.91 11.26
N SER A 3 35.09 -19.16 12.42
CA SER A 3 33.97 -18.47 13.06
C SER A 3 34.35 -17.10 13.66
N LYS A 4 33.35 -16.22 13.85
CA LYS A 4 33.25 -15.23 14.95
C LYS A 4 31.75 -14.98 15.23
N LYS A 5 31.09 -15.59 16.23
CA LYS A 5 31.03 -15.32 17.68
C LYS A 5 30.67 -13.86 18.03
N ILE A 6 29.40 -13.61 18.39
CA ILE A 6 28.80 -13.44 19.75
C ILE A 6 29.00 -12.03 20.33
N SER A 7 27.90 -11.39 20.73
CA SER A 7 27.78 -10.70 22.03
C SER A 7 26.32 -10.42 22.38
N ALA A 8 25.85 -11.08 23.42
CA ALA A 8 24.62 -10.82 24.15
C ALA A 8 24.92 -9.82 25.27
N ILE A 9 23.99 -8.90 25.55
CA ILE A 9 24.01 -8.08 26.77
C ILE A 9 22.71 -8.36 27.53
N VAL A 10 22.87 -9.05 28.65
CA VAL A 10 21.88 -9.23 29.71
C VAL A 10 22.03 -8.04 30.66
N LEU A 11 20.93 -7.36 30.98
CA LEU A 11 20.86 -6.40 32.08
C LEU A 11 19.80 -6.86 33.07
N THR A 12 20.29 -7.49 34.12
CA THR A 12 19.60 -7.74 35.40
C THR A 12 19.69 -6.49 36.26
N ALA A 13 18.55 -5.98 36.74
CA ALA A 13 18.50 -5.09 37.89
C ALA A 13 17.31 -5.47 38.78
N THR A 14 17.64 -6.07 39.91
CA THR A 14 16.79 -6.38 41.07
C THR A 14 16.57 -5.14 41.93
N LEU A 15 15.33 -4.87 42.36
CA LEU A 15 15.05 -4.12 43.59
C LEU A 15 13.85 -4.74 44.33
N ALA A 16 14.13 -5.18 45.56
CA ALA A 16 13.19 -5.77 46.52
C ALA A 16 12.49 -4.68 47.37
N GLY A 17 11.27 -5.00 47.86
CA GLY A 17 10.41 -4.17 48.73
C GLY A 17 10.97 -3.91 50.15
N ALA A 18 10.28 -3.32 51.14
CA ALA A 18 8.86 -3.07 51.45
C ALA A 18 8.79 -1.80 52.37
N LEU A 19 7.65 -1.13 52.64
CA LEU A 19 6.62 -1.48 53.63
C LEU A 19 5.53 -0.38 53.62
N GLY A 20 4.27 -0.76 53.71
CA GLY A 20 3.15 0.16 53.96
C GLY A 20 1.84 -0.60 54.14
N MET A 21 1.46 -0.88 55.39
CA MET A 21 0.17 -1.47 55.76
C MET A 21 -0.93 -0.41 55.79
N SER A 22 -2.06 -0.68 55.15
CA SER A 22 -3.41 -0.29 55.62
C SER A 22 -4.50 -0.96 54.78
N ALA A 23 -5.58 -1.31 55.46
CA ALA A 23 -6.66 -2.22 55.10
C ALA A 23 -7.63 -1.73 53.99
N CYS A 24 -8.15 -2.68 53.20
CA CYS A 24 -9.58 -2.94 52.90
C CYS A 24 -9.80 -3.59 51.50
N LYS A 25 -10.39 -4.80 51.51
CA LYS A 25 -11.15 -5.60 50.50
C LYS A 25 -11.64 -4.85 49.22
N PRO A 26 -11.86 -5.46 48.01
CA PRO A 26 -12.04 -6.89 47.65
C PRO A 26 -11.11 -7.46 46.56
N THR A 27 -11.22 -8.77 46.34
CA THR A 27 -10.62 -9.58 45.26
C THR A 27 -10.78 -8.95 43.87
N GLN A 28 -9.66 -8.73 43.19
CA GLN A 28 -9.58 -8.44 41.76
C GLN A 28 -8.39 -9.26 41.20
N ASP A 29 -8.67 -10.07 40.19
CA ASP A 29 -7.71 -10.93 39.49
C ASP A 29 -6.48 -10.15 39.01
N PRO A 30 -5.28 -10.77 38.89
CA PRO A 30 -4.10 -10.09 38.39
C PRO A 30 -4.25 -9.79 36.90
N GLU A 31 -4.64 -8.56 36.58
CA GLU A 31 -4.41 -7.96 35.28
C GLU A 31 -2.90 -8.02 34.97
N THR A 32 -2.58 -8.81 33.96
CA THR A 32 -1.31 -8.76 33.25
C THR A 32 -1.05 -7.31 32.85
N PRO A 33 0.16 -6.74 33.05
CA PRO A 33 0.46 -5.41 32.53
C PRO A 33 0.26 -5.44 31.02
N ALA A 34 -0.78 -4.76 30.54
CA ALA A 34 -0.94 -4.46 29.14
C ALA A 34 0.35 -3.78 28.69
N ALA A 35 1.09 -4.46 27.81
CA ALA A 35 2.20 -3.86 27.11
C ALA A 35 1.72 -2.52 26.56
N ALA A 36 2.40 -1.44 26.95
CA ALA A 36 2.23 -0.15 26.32
C ALA A 36 2.49 -0.34 24.83
N GLN A 37 1.43 -0.48 24.04
CA GLN A 37 1.49 -0.37 22.61
C GLN A 37 1.90 1.07 22.35
N SER A 38 3.19 1.27 22.07
CA SER A 38 3.70 2.48 21.45
C SER A 38 2.90 2.72 20.17
N ALA A 39 1.83 3.49 20.27
CA ALA A 39 1.14 4.02 19.11
C ALA A 39 2.18 4.87 18.38
N SER A 40 2.57 4.44 17.19
CA SER A 40 3.37 5.29 16.31
C SER A 40 2.65 6.63 16.13
N PRO A 41 3.34 7.77 16.26
CA PRO A 41 2.69 9.06 16.05
C PRO A 41 2.15 9.10 14.63
N SER A 42 0.83 9.19 14.50
CA SER A 42 0.18 9.44 13.22
C SER A 42 0.43 10.89 12.81
N ALA A 43 0.51 11.14 11.50
CA ALA A 43 0.60 12.48 10.93
C ALA A 43 -0.48 13.40 11.53
N SER A 44 -0.14 14.65 11.85
CA SER A 44 -1.17 15.65 12.10
C SER A 44 -1.88 15.99 10.79
N THR A 45 -3.13 16.43 10.85
CA THR A 45 -3.90 16.85 9.66
C THR A 45 -3.17 17.93 8.85
N GLU A 46 -2.51 18.87 9.53
CA GLU A 46 -1.71 19.91 8.88
C GLU A 46 -0.54 19.33 8.09
N GLN A 47 0.12 18.31 8.63
CA GLN A 47 1.21 17.63 7.96
C GLN A 47 0.71 16.85 6.73
N THR A 48 -0.44 16.16 6.85
CA THR A 48 -1.07 15.51 5.70
C THR A 48 -1.40 16.51 4.60
N ASN A 49 -2.03 17.64 4.93
CA ASN A 49 -2.34 18.67 3.94
C ASN A 49 -1.09 19.24 3.27
N THR A 50 0.01 19.39 4.03
CA THR A 50 1.31 19.83 3.48
C THR A 50 1.86 18.81 2.47
N MET A 51 1.77 17.51 2.78
CA MET A 51 2.21 16.45 1.86
C MET A 51 1.33 16.37 0.60
N LEU A 52 0.02 16.59 0.73
CA LEU A 52 -0.89 16.64 -0.42
C LEU A 52 -0.57 17.82 -1.35
N ALA A 53 -0.34 19.02 -0.78
CA ALA A 53 0.05 20.18 -1.57
C ALA A 53 1.41 20.00 -2.25
N LEU A 54 2.38 19.37 -1.55
CA LEU A 54 3.67 19.01 -2.14
C LEU A 54 3.49 18.04 -3.31
N ASN A 55 2.63 17.04 -3.16
CA ASN A 55 2.33 16.10 -4.23
C ASN A 55 1.73 16.80 -5.46
N ASP A 56 0.78 17.71 -5.26
CA ASP A 56 0.17 18.45 -6.38
C ASP A 56 1.22 19.28 -7.14
N SER A 57 2.15 19.91 -6.42
CA SER A 57 3.29 20.62 -7.02
C SER A 57 4.19 19.69 -7.82
N LEU A 58 4.61 18.57 -7.22
CA LEU A 58 5.47 17.59 -7.87
C LEU A 58 4.80 16.99 -9.11
N ARG A 59 3.52 16.63 -9.03
CA ARG A 59 2.76 16.12 -10.18
C ARG A 59 2.77 17.11 -11.34
N SER A 60 2.58 18.40 -11.07
CA SER A 60 2.63 19.43 -12.11
C SER A 60 4.03 19.64 -12.70
N GLU A 61 5.07 19.56 -11.88
CA GLU A 61 6.45 19.78 -12.30
C GLU A 61 7.02 18.60 -13.10
N LEU A 62 6.72 17.38 -12.65
CA LEU A 62 7.24 16.15 -13.23
C LEU A 62 6.54 15.75 -14.54
N GLY A 63 5.29 16.21 -14.74
CA GLY A 63 4.52 15.94 -15.95
C GLY A 63 4.43 14.45 -16.26
N ASP A 64 4.75 14.07 -17.50
CA ASP A 64 4.69 12.69 -17.98
C ASP A 64 5.62 11.73 -17.24
N ALA A 65 6.63 12.24 -16.51
CA ALA A 65 7.49 11.39 -15.70
C ALA A 65 6.85 10.97 -14.37
N TYR A 66 5.71 11.54 -13.98
CA TYR A 66 4.97 11.16 -12.77
C TYR A 66 4.13 9.90 -13.00
N ALA A 67 4.23 8.93 -12.08
CA ALA A 67 3.42 7.72 -12.11
C ALA A 67 2.33 7.72 -11.03
N ASP A 68 2.70 7.87 -9.75
CA ASP A 68 1.76 7.85 -8.63
C ASP A 68 2.38 8.40 -7.35
N SER A 69 1.59 8.56 -6.29
CA SER A 69 2.08 8.95 -4.96
C SER A 69 1.28 8.34 -3.82
N TRP A 70 1.92 8.20 -2.67
CA TRP A 70 1.27 7.73 -1.45
C TRP A 70 1.97 8.30 -0.21
N ILE A 71 1.27 8.28 0.92
CA ILE A 71 1.83 8.66 2.21
C ILE A 71 2.08 7.39 3.01
N GLU A 72 3.33 7.17 3.40
CA GLU A 72 3.76 6.03 4.23
C GLU A 72 4.80 6.55 5.23
N GLY A 73 4.73 6.08 6.48
CA GLY A 73 5.70 6.49 7.50
C GLY A 73 5.78 8.02 7.73
N ASN A 74 4.66 8.74 7.56
CA ASN A 74 4.60 10.19 7.70
C ASN A 74 5.42 10.98 6.65
N GLN A 75 5.69 10.35 5.49
CA GLN A 75 6.42 10.93 4.37
C GLN A 75 5.66 10.73 3.07
N LEU A 76 5.86 11.65 2.12
CA LEU A 76 5.36 11.51 0.76
C LEU A 76 6.31 10.62 -0.04
N HIS A 77 5.76 9.60 -0.66
CA HIS A 77 6.43 8.76 -1.63
C HIS A 77 5.88 9.08 -3.02
N VAL A 78 6.75 9.18 -4.02
CA VAL A 78 6.36 9.49 -5.40
C VAL A 78 7.05 8.52 -6.35
N ALA A 79 6.26 7.82 -7.16
CA ALA A 79 6.73 6.97 -8.23
C ALA A 79 6.92 7.79 -9.51
N VAL A 80 8.07 7.61 -10.17
CA VAL A 80 8.48 8.34 -11.38
C VAL A 80 9.22 7.44 -12.36
N THR A 81 9.25 7.81 -13.64
CA THR A 81 9.83 6.97 -14.71
C THR A 81 11.26 7.34 -15.11
N THR A 82 11.82 8.44 -14.59
CA THR A 82 13.17 8.89 -14.94
C THR A 82 14.01 9.24 -13.71
N GLU A 83 15.32 9.06 -13.83
CA GLU A 83 16.29 9.44 -12.79
C GLU A 83 16.29 10.95 -12.50
N ALA A 84 16.05 11.78 -13.53
CA ALA A 84 15.95 13.23 -13.37
C ALA A 84 14.71 13.62 -12.54
N ALA A 85 13.56 12.98 -12.80
CA ALA A 85 12.37 13.13 -11.98
C ALA A 85 12.61 12.65 -10.54
N ALA A 86 13.29 11.51 -10.37
CA ALA A 86 13.61 10.98 -9.05
C ALA A 86 14.50 11.95 -8.25
N ALA A 87 15.49 12.57 -8.89
CA ALA A 87 16.31 13.61 -8.27
C ALA A 87 15.48 14.82 -7.84
N THR A 88 14.51 15.25 -8.65
CA THR A 88 13.59 16.36 -8.34
C THR A 88 12.73 16.05 -7.11
N VAL A 89 12.14 14.85 -7.04
CA VAL A 89 11.37 14.39 -5.88
C VAL A 89 12.22 14.38 -4.61
N LYS A 90 13.45 13.85 -4.68
CA LYS A 90 14.37 13.83 -3.52
C LYS A 90 14.74 15.24 -3.06
N ALA A 91 15.00 16.15 -3.99
CA ALA A 91 15.32 17.54 -3.68
C ALA A 91 14.16 18.26 -2.97
N ALA A 92 12.91 17.87 -3.27
CA ALA A 92 11.71 18.38 -2.63
C ALA A 92 11.42 17.75 -1.25
N GLY A 93 12.25 16.81 -0.78
CA GLY A 93 12.12 16.18 0.53
C GLY A 93 11.17 14.97 0.57
N ALA A 94 10.74 14.45 -0.59
CA ALA A 94 9.94 13.24 -0.71
C ALA A 94 10.81 12.01 -1.05
N ILE A 95 10.26 10.80 -0.86
CA ILE A 95 10.91 9.56 -1.26
C ILE A 95 10.54 9.23 -2.71
N SER A 96 11.54 9.23 -3.60
CA SER A 96 11.34 8.82 -4.98
C SER A 96 11.38 7.30 -5.16
N HIS A 97 10.53 6.76 -6.03
CA HIS A 97 10.58 5.37 -6.50
C HIS A 97 10.67 5.37 -8.02
N LEU A 98 11.70 4.72 -8.57
CA LEU A 98 11.82 4.59 -10.01
C LEU A 98 10.96 3.40 -10.47
N VAL A 99 10.05 3.66 -11.40
CA VAL A 99 9.13 2.67 -11.98
C VAL A 99 9.21 2.70 -13.50
N THR A 100 8.73 1.65 -14.15
CA THR A 100 8.80 1.53 -15.62
C THR A 100 7.62 2.19 -16.32
N LEU A 101 6.46 2.31 -15.64
CA LEU A 101 5.22 2.79 -16.23
C LEU A 101 4.82 4.14 -15.62
N ASP A 102 4.41 5.05 -16.49
CA ASP A 102 3.82 6.33 -16.09
C ASP A 102 2.31 6.22 -15.83
N ALA A 103 1.72 7.31 -15.33
CA ALA A 103 0.29 7.38 -15.03
C ALA A 103 -0.59 7.19 -16.28
N ALA A 104 -0.16 7.68 -17.44
CA ALA A 104 -0.94 7.61 -18.68
C ALA A 104 -0.98 6.19 -19.25
N GLN A 105 0.11 5.44 -19.14
CA GLN A 105 0.19 4.03 -19.51
C GLN A 105 -0.72 3.17 -18.62
N LEU A 106 -0.71 3.42 -17.31
CA LEU A 106 -1.58 2.72 -16.36
C LEU A 106 -3.06 3.06 -16.57
N GLU A 107 -3.39 4.32 -16.86
CA GLU A 107 -4.75 4.72 -17.21
C GLU A 107 -5.20 4.06 -18.53
N THR A 108 -4.34 4.02 -19.54
CA THR A 108 -4.64 3.34 -20.80
C THR A 108 -4.92 1.84 -20.57
N ALA A 109 -4.12 1.18 -19.72
CA ALA A 109 -4.34 -0.21 -19.35
C ALA A 109 -5.66 -0.41 -18.58
N LEU A 110 -5.99 0.49 -17.65
CA LEU A 110 -7.28 0.49 -16.95
C LEU A 110 -8.45 0.55 -17.96
N GLN A 111 -8.43 1.50 -18.88
CA GLN A 111 -9.49 1.67 -19.88
C GLN A 111 -9.61 0.45 -20.79
N ALA A 112 -8.47 -0.15 -21.19
CA ALA A 112 -8.47 -1.36 -21.99
C ALA A 112 -9.07 -2.57 -21.25
N VAL A 113 -8.77 -2.73 -19.95
CA VAL A 113 -9.41 -3.76 -19.10
C VAL A 113 -10.91 -3.50 -18.94
N MET A 114 -11.34 -2.25 -18.82
CA MET A 114 -12.77 -1.89 -18.77
C MET A 114 -13.50 -2.19 -20.09
N ALA A 115 -12.88 -1.90 -21.24
CA ALA A 115 -13.44 -2.27 -22.53
C ALA A 115 -13.52 -3.80 -22.70
N TRP A 116 -12.46 -4.51 -22.30
CA TRP A 116 -12.43 -5.97 -22.32
C TRP A 116 -13.52 -6.60 -21.43
N ARG A 117 -13.77 -6.05 -20.23
CA ARG A 117 -14.86 -6.50 -19.35
C ARG A 117 -16.21 -6.54 -20.08
N SER A 118 -16.50 -5.58 -20.95
CA SER A 118 -17.75 -5.55 -21.74
C SER A 118 -17.79 -6.57 -22.88
N SER A 119 -16.65 -7.14 -23.26
CA SER A 119 -16.55 -8.21 -24.28
C SER A 119 -16.68 -9.62 -23.70
N LEU A 120 -16.53 -9.76 -22.38
CA LEU A 120 -16.64 -11.05 -21.70
C LEU A 120 -18.08 -11.59 -21.69
N PRO A 121 -18.26 -12.92 -21.49
CA PRO A 121 -19.56 -13.47 -21.13
C PRO A 121 -20.17 -12.70 -19.95
N THR A 122 -21.49 -12.49 -19.98
CA THR A 122 -22.19 -11.60 -19.03
C THR A 122 -21.86 -11.90 -17.57
N GLU A 123 -21.79 -13.18 -17.18
CA GLU A 123 -21.46 -13.58 -15.80
C GLU A 123 -20.02 -13.21 -15.42
N GLN A 124 -19.05 -13.41 -16.32
CA GLN A 124 -17.65 -13.04 -16.08
C GLN A 124 -17.47 -11.53 -16.02
N GLY A 125 -18.07 -10.79 -16.95
CA GLY A 125 -18.02 -9.32 -16.97
C GLY A 125 -18.69 -8.71 -15.74
N ALA A 126 -19.80 -9.29 -15.27
CA ALA A 126 -20.48 -8.85 -14.04
C ALA A 126 -19.68 -9.15 -12.78
N ALA A 127 -18.90 -10.23 -12.75
CA ALA A 127 -18.05 -10.61 -11.63
C ALA A 127 -16.83 -9.71 -11.43
N ILE A 128 -16.43 -8.90 -12.42
CA ILE A 128 -15.39 -7.88 -12.23
C ILE A 128 -16.02 -6.67 -11.53
N HIS A 129 -15.68 -6.50 -10.25
CA HIS A 129 -16.29 -5.48 -9.40
C HIS A 129 -15.52 -4.16 -9.39
N LYS A 130 -14.20 -4.23 -9.53
CA LYS A 130 -13.32 -3.06 -9.45
C LYS A 130 -12.02 -3.33 -10.20
N VAL A 131 -11.49 -2.30 -10.86
CA VAL A 131 -10.15 -2.33 -11.45
C VAL A 131 -9.41 -1.09 -10.99
N ILE A 132 -8.17 -1.27 -10.52
CA ILE A 132 -7.36 -0.21 -9.91
C ILE A 132 -5.97 -0.25 -10.53
N PRO A 133 -5.51 0.81 -11.20
CA PRO A 133 -4.10 0.98 -11.53
C PRO A 133 -3.31 1.29 -10.25
N ASP A 134 -2.11 0.74 -10.14
CA ASP A 134 -1.19 0.96 -9.02
C ASP A 134 0.18 1.37 -9.58
N GLY A 135 0.49 2.66 -9.50
CA GLY A 135 1.78 3.16 -9.98
C GLY A 135 2.94 2.89 -9.02
N ARG A 136 2.68 2.42 -7.78
CA ARG A 136 3.74 1.93 -6.89
C ARG A 136 4.36 0.65 -7.44
N THR A 137 3.55 -0.22 -8.02
CA THR A 137 3.98 -1.53 -8.52
C THR A 137 4.01 -1.62 -10.05
N GLY A 138 3.45 -0.64 -10.75
CA GLY A 138 3.29 -0.68 -12.21
C GLY A 138 2.33 -1.78 -12.64
N THR A 139 1.27 -2.03 -11.86
CA THR A 139 0.30 -3.10 -12.13
C THR A 139 -1.11 -2.56 -12.22
N VAL A 140 -2.02 -3.34 -12.82
CA VAL A 140 -3.46 -3.12 -12.72
C VAL A 140 -4.08 -4.28 -11.96
N THR A 141 -4.69 -3.98 -10.81
CA THR A 141 -5.37 -4.98 -9.98
C THR A 141 -6.84 -5.08 -10.38
N VAL A 142 -7.29 -6.29 -10.72
CA VAL A 142 -8.68 -6.64 -11.04
C VAL A 142 -9.28 -7.40 -9.87
N PHE A 143 -10.33 -6.84 -9.28
CA PHE A 143 -11.08 -7.45 -8.18
C PHE A 143 -12.29 -8.21 -8.73
N VAL A 144 -12.33 -9.52 -8.50
CA VAL A 144 -13.30 -10.43 -9.11
C VAL A 144 -14.05 -11.23 -8.04
N ALA A 145 -15.33 -11.50 -8.25
CA ALA A 145 -16.08 -12.44 -7.42
C ALA A 145 -15.35 -13.81 -7.36
N PRO A 146 -15.23 -14.44 -6.18
CA PRO A 146 -14.39 -15.63 -5.99
C PRO A 146 -14.79 -16.79 -6.91
N GLU A 147 -16.08 -16.96 -7.18
CA GLU A 147 -16.62 -18.01 -8.06
C GLU A 147 -16.20 -17.87 -9.54
N GLN A 148 -15.78 -16.67 -9.97
CA GLN A 148 -15.36 -16.39 -11.35
C GLN A 148 -13.86 -16.05 -11.46
N LEU A 149 -13.13 -15.93 -10.35
CA LEU A 149 -11.72 -15.49 -10.31
C LEU A 149 -10.85 -16.26 -11.32
N ASP A 150 -10.86 -17.58 -11.25
CA ASP A 150 -10.05 -18.44 -12.13
C ASP A 150 -10.47 -18.35 -13.60
N SER A 151 -11.78 -18.18 -13.86
CA SER A 151 -12.31 -18.08 -15.22
C SER A 151 -11.88 -16.77 -15.86
N VAL A 152 -12.05 -15.65 -15.15
CA VAL A 152 -11.65 -14.31 -15.60
C VAL A 152 -10.13 -14.21 -15.78
N ALA A 153 -9.35 -14.77 -14.85
CA ALA A 153 -7.88 -14.77 -14.98
C ALA A 153 -7.40 -15.55 -16.22
N LYS A 154 -8.04 -16.69 -16.55
CA LYS A 154 -7.72 -17.46 -17.78
C LYS A 154 -8.10 -16.72 -19.05
N SER A 155 -9.25 -16.06 -19.08
CA SER A 155 -9.67 -15.20 -20.19
C SER A 155 -8.64 -14.08 -20.39
N ALA A 156 -8.22 -13.41 -19.31
CA ALA A 156 -7.23 -12.33 -19.38
C ALA A 156 -5.84 -12.81 -19.85
N ALA A 157 -5.41 -14.02 -19.47
CA ALA A 157 -4.15 -14.59 -19.93
C ALA A 157 -4.16 -14.88 -21.44
N THR A 158 -5.34 -15.17 -22.01
CA THR A 158 -5.54 -15.40 -23.44
C THR A 158 -5.64 -14.09 -24.20
N ASP A 159 -6.49 -13.18 -23.74
CA ASP A 159 -6.86 -11.95 -24.44
C ASP A 159 -5.84 -10.83 -24.23
N LYS A 160 -5.06 -10.89 -23.15
CA LYS A 160 -4.06 -9.89 -22.72
C LYS A 160 -4.60 -8.45 -22.80
N PRO A 161 -5.69 -8.13 -22.07
CA PRO A 161 -6.41 -6.87 -22.28
C PRO A 161 -5.61 -5.62 -21.90
N ALA A 162 -4.58 -5.76 -21.07
CA ALA A 162 -3.70 -4.66 -20.67
C ALA A 162 -2.36 -4.63 -21.45
N GLY A 163 -2.22 -5.45 -22.50
CA GLY A 163 -0.98 -5.56 -23.27
C GLY A 163 0.19 -6.04 -22.41
N ASP A 164 1.22 -5.19 -22.30
CA ASP A 164 2.44 -5.47 -21.51
C ASP A 164 2.31 -5.10 -20.03
N VAL A 165 1.22 -4.41 -19.62
CA VAL A 165 1.01 -4.04 -18.22
C VAL A 165 0.57 -5.27 -17.42
N PRO A 166 1.28 -5.64 -16.34
CA PRO A 166 0.93 -6.80 -15.53
C PRO A 166 -0.44 -6.66 -14.85
N LEU A 167 -1.24 -7.72 -14.91
CA LEU A 167 -2.51 -7.83 -14.22
C LEU A 167 -2.38 -8.66 -12.94
N LEU A 168 -2.95 -8.15 -11.85
CA LEU A 168 -3.10 -8.87 -10.59
C LEU A 168 -4.58 -9.16 -10.35
N PHE A 169 -4.94 -10.42 -10.12
CA PHE A 169 -6.31 -10.81 -9.81
C PHE A 169 -6.45 -11.03 -8.31
N LYS A 170 -7.47 -10.39 -7.71
CA LYS A 170 -7.79 -10.53 -6.28
C LYS A 170 -9.27 -10.81 -6.10
N GLU A 171 -9.58 -11.58 -5.08
CA GLU A 171 -10.97 -11.81 -4.68
C GLU A 171 -11.62 -10.49 -4.24
N SER A 172 -12.88 -10.34 -4.62
CA SER A 172 -13.76 -9.27 -4.17
C SER A 172 -14.86 -9.86 -3.31
N THR A 173 -14.95 -9.40 -2.07
CA THR A 173 -16.03 -9.76 -1.14
C THR A 173 -17.22 -8.80 -1.21
N GLY A 174 -17.17 -7.77 -2.06
CA GLY A 174 -18.25 -6.81 -2.28
C GLY A 174 -19.12 -7.17 -3.49
N LEU A 175 -20.28 -6.53 -3.62
CA LEU A 175 -21.10 -6.60 -4.84
C LEU A 175 -20.53 -5.68 -5.92
N ALA A 176 -20.74 -6.03 -7.20
CA ALA A 176 -20.45 -5.13 -8.32
C ALA A 176 -21.13 -3.77 -8.10
N THR A 177 -20.36 -2.69 -8.08
CA THR A 177 -20.93 -1.34 -8.07
C THR A 177 -21.19 -0.93 -9.52
N ALA A 178 -22.39 -0.40 -9.80
CA ALA A 178 -22.67 0.17 -11.12
C ALA A 178 -21.72 1.35 -11.38
N LEU A 179 -21.16 1.40 -12.60
CA LEU A 179 -20.37 2.54 -13.10
C LEU A 179 -21.31 3.65 -13.55
#